data_AF-A0A1G1VNM1-F1
#
_entry.id   AF-A0A1G1VNM1-F1
#
_cell.length_a   1.000
_cell.length_b   1.000
_cell.length_c   1.000
_cell.angle_alpha   90.00
_cell.angle_beta   90.00
_cell.angle_gamma   90.00
#
_symmetry.space_group_name_H-M   'P 1'
#
loop_
_entity.id
_entity.type
_entity.pdbx_description
1 polymer ?
#
loop_
_entity_poly.entity_id
_entity_poly.type
_entity_poly.pdbx_seq_one_letter_code
_entity_poly.pdbx_strand_id
1 'polypeptide(L)'
;MTDEIIDGAKEDIGRVEHPMRVLSDEELRESTQQALAEVATLEAAAIDPRRWEISPETAKAVKMISKLSAPGTYPRPFKPDRYQQFSWAAGLDRIADDAAACLGMVLAGRVTGNDFSAFKTVDRLDFNNPELNALKPRVRQAIIDSRIKFVYVGRSDEAAAIARVVNHPKAFIPASAVEIVTSPEIDNTLDQIRFLSEYFQRSGLNRGDIVTMVDFPPRLVRIMRMSEQSQPIPKGIELALFPVATPEAKTSGLPALEIRGAVGYYATTGQAALQSYPYKIGP
;
A
#
# COMPACT_ATOMS: atom_id res chain seq x y z
N MET A 1 -5.49 -18.67 -14.66
CA MET A 1 -4.75 -17.78 -13.76
C MET A 1 -3.52 -18.46 -13.17
N THR A 2 -3.62 -19.55 -12.38
CA THR A 2 -2.43 -20.20 -11.79
C THR A 2 -1.41 -20.67 -12.83
N ASP A 3 -1.83 -21.47 -13.82
CA ASP A 3 -0.89 -21.96 -14.85
C ASP A 3 -0.33 -20.83 -15.71
N GLU A 4 -1.14 -19.82 -16.04
CA GLU A 4 -0.72 -18.60 -16.74
C GLU A 4 0.37 -17.82 -15.98
N ILE A 5 0.25 -17.70 -14.66
CA ILE A 5 1.27 -17.07 -13.82
C ILE A 5 2.55 -17.89 -13.83
N ILE A 6 2.44 -19.22 -13.71
CA ILE A 6 3.59 -20.13 -13.69
C ILE A 6 4.33 -20.09 -15.03
N ASP A 7 3.62 -20.22 -16.14
CA ASP A 7 4.21 -20.19 -17.48
C ASP A 7 4.88 -18.84 -17.75
N GLY A 8 4.22 -17.74 -17.38
CA GLY A 8 4.80 -16.40 -17.47
C GLY A 8 6.04 -16.21 -16.59
N ALA A 9 6.05 -16.77 -15.38
CA ALA A 9 7.21 -16.72 -14.49
C ALA A 9 8.38 -17.54 -15.06
N LYS A 10 8.12 -18.72 -15.63
CA LYS A 10 9.15 -19.54 -16.30
C LYS A 10 9.76 -18.81 -17.48
N GLU A 11 8.94 -18.15 -18.30
CA GLU A 11 9.43 -17.34 -19.41
C GLU A 11 10.35 -16.20 -18.94
N ASP A 12 9.96 -15.47 -17.88
CA ASP A 12 10.78 -14.39 -17.34
C ASP A 12 12.11 -14.89 -16.77
N ILE A 13 12.07 -15.99 -16.02
CA ILE A 13 13.26 -16.61 -15.44
C ILE A 13 14.18 -17.11 -16.56
N GLY A 14 13.63 -17.74 -17.60
CA GLY A 14 14.40 -18.26 -18.74
C GLY A 14 15.05 -17.19 -19.62
N ARG A 15 14.62 -15.92 -19.51
CA ARG A 15 15.28 -14.78 -20.16
C ARG A 15 16.52 -14.29 -19.42
N VAL A 16 16.75 -14.75 -18.19
CA VAL A 16 17.93 -14.39 -17.39
C VAL A 16 19.00 -15.45 -17.59
N GLU A 17 20.17 -15.06 -18.06
CA GLU A 17 21.28 -15.99 -18.39
C GLU A 17 21.77 -16.78 -17.16
N HIS A 18 21.73 -16.14 -15.97
CA HIS A 18 22.14 -16.73 -14.70
C HIS A 18 21.14 -16.41 -13.59
N PRO A 19 20.00 -17.14 -13.50
CA PRO A 19 19.06 -16.94 -12.42
C PRO A 19 19.68 -17.37 -11.09
N MET A 20 19.41 -16.61 -10.01
CA MET A 20 19.88 -16.93 -8.66
C MET A 20 19.38 -18.29 -8.15
N ARG A 21 18.18 -18.70 -8.56
CA ARG A 21 17.55 -19.97 -8.19
C ARG A 21 16.84 -20.58 -9.39
N VAL A 22 16.96 -21.90 -9.52
CA VAL A 22 16.11 -22.71 -10.40
C VAL A 22 15.01 -23.30 -9.53
N LEU A 23 13.76 -22.94 -9.81
CA LEU A 23 12.59 -23.40 -9.06
C LEU A 23 11.98 -24.61 -9.76
N SER A 24 11.61 -25.62 -9.00
CA SER A 24 10.80 -26.72 -9.49
C SER A 24 9.37 -26.26 -9.82
N ASP A 25 8.69 -27.02 -10.69
CA ASP A 25 7.28 -26.79 -11.01
C ASP A 25 6.37 -26.87 -9.78
N GLU A 26 6.72 -27.71 -8.81
CA GLU A 26 6.02 -27.86 -7.55
C GLU A 26 6.17 -26.60 -6.68
N GLU A 27 7.40 -26.11 -6.47
CA GLU A 27 7.65 -24.88 -5.70
C GLU A 27 6.97 -23.66 -6.33
N LEU A 28 7.01 -23.53 -7.66
CA LEU A 28 6.32 -22.47 -8.38
C LEU A 28 4.81 -22.54 -8.17
N ARG A 29 4.24 -23.75 -8.24
CA ARG A 29 2.80 -23.97 -8.08
C ARG A 29 2.35 -23.69 -6.66
N GLU A 30 3.04 -24.23 -5.66
CA GLU A 30 2.73 -24.02 -4.24
C GLU A 30 2.81 -22.53 -3.88
N SER A 31 3.91 -21.86 -4.24
CA SER A 31 4.08 -20.43 -3.95
C SER A 31 3.01 -19.57 -4.63
N THR A 32 2.68 -19.88 -5.88
CA THR A 32 1.65 -19.15 -6.64
C THR A 32 0.27 -19.35 -6.01
N GLN A 33 -0.07 -20.58 -5.61
CA GLN A 33 -1.34 -20.88 -4.94
C GLN A 33 -1.44 -20.20 -3.58
N GLN A 34 -0.37 -20.19 -2.79
CA GLN A 34 -0.31 -19.47 -1.52
C GLN A 34 -0.52 -17.97 -1.73
N ALA A 35 0.20 -17.36 -2.70
CA ALA A 35 0.04 -15.94 -3.01
C ALA A 35 -1.39 -15.60 -3.46
N LEU A 36 -2.01 -16.43 -4.31
CA LEU A 36 -3.39 -16.24 -4.74
C LEU A 36 -4.39 -16.37 -3.59
N ALA A 37 -4.16 -17.30 -2.67
CA ALA A 37 -4.98 -17.46 -1.47
C ALA A 37 -4.85 -16.22 -0.55
N GLU A 38 -3.64 -15.72 -0.34
CA GLU A 38 -3.40 -14.47 0.41
C GLU A 38 -4.12 -13.27 -0.23
N VAL A 39 -4.03 -13.13 -1.56
CA VAL A 39 -4.77 -12.10 -2.30
C VAL A 39 -6.27 -12.24 -2.07
N ALA A 40 -6.84 -13.44 -2.19
CA ALA A 40 -8.26 -13.67 -1.97
C ALA A 40 -8.71 -13.32 -0.55
N THR A 41 -7.90 -13.64 0.46
CA THR A 41 -8.16 -13.26 1.86
C THR A 41 -8.16 -11.74 2.03
N LEU A 42 -7.18 -11.04 1.45
CA LEU A 42 -7.09 -9.58 1.53
C LEU A 42 -8.20 -8.87 0.74
N GLU A 43 -8.63 -9.41 -0.42
CA GLU A 43 -9.79 -8.91 -1.16
C GLU A 43 -11.08 -9.04 -0.35
N ALA A 44 -11.29 -10.19 0.31
CA ALA A 44 -12.44 -10.38 1.18
C ALA A 44 -12.43 -9.38 2.35
N ALA A 45 -11.25 -9.12 2.93
CA ALA A 45 -11.11 -8.11 3.98
C ALA A 45 -11.31 -6.67 3.48
N ALA A 46 -10.98 -6.37 2.23
CA ALA A 46 -11.14 -5.03 1.65
C ALA A 46 -12.61 -4.60 1.51
N ILE A 47 -13.52 -5.57 1.35
CA ILE A 47 -14.96 -5.33 1.23
C ILE A 47 -15.72 -5.59 2.54
N ASP A 48 -15.07 -6.16 3.56
CA ASP A 48 -15.71 -6.41 4.86
C ASP A 48 -15.89 -5.09 5.62
N PRO A 49 -17.13 -4.67 5.95
CA PRO A 49 -17.36 -3.44 6.69
C PRO A 49 -16.71 -3.45 8.09
N ARG A 50 -16.46 -4.63 8.67
CA ARG A 50 -15.81 -4.78 9.99
C ARG A 50 -14.36 -4.30 9.99
N ARG A 51 -13.72 -4.12 8.82
CA ARG A 51 -12.39 -3.50 8.72
C ARG A 51 -12.34 -2.08 9.31
N TRP A 52 -13.50 -1.44 9.48
CA TRP A 52 -13.65 -0.11 10.09
C TRP A 52 -14.01 -0.15 11.59
N GLU A 53 -14.07 -1.33 12.20
CA GLU A 53 -14.35 -1.55 13.63
C GLU A 53 -13.06 -1.46 14.45
N ILE A 54 -12.41 -0.29 14.38
CA ILE A 54 -11.14 -0.03 15.07
C ILE A 54 -11.43 0.58 16.44
N SER A 55 -10.86 -0.02 17.50
CA SER A 55 -10.98 0.47 18.88
C SER A 55 -10.17 1.76 19.09
N PRO A 56 -10.53 2.60 20.08
CA PRO A 56 -9.73 3.76 20.45
C PRO A 56 -8.30 3.40 20.88
N GLU A 57 -8.10 2.26 21.53
CA GLU A 57 -6.79 1.78 21.99
C GLU A 57 -5.89 1.44 20.81
N THR A 58 -6.43 0.67 19.86
CA THR A 58 -5.76 0.33 18.60
C THR A 58 -5.45 1.60 17.81
N ALA A 59 -6.42 2.51 17.68
CA ALA A 59 -6.23 3.75 16.93
C ALA A 59 -5.11 4.63 17.53
N LYS A 60 -4.94 4.62 18.86
CA LYS A 60 -3.83 5.30 19.55
C LYS A 60 -2.47 4.62 19.30
N ALA A 61 -2.46 3.31 19.05
CA ALA A 61 -1.23 2.56 18.74
C ALA A 61 -0.78 2.79 17.29
N VAL A 62 -1.69 3.09 16.37
CA VAL A 62 -1.32 3.47 15.00
C VAL A 62 -0.58 4.81 15.01
N LYS A 63 0.70 4.78 14.63
CA LYS A 63 1.53 5.99 14.49
C LYS A 63 1.70 6.41 13.05
N MET A 64 1.54 5.47 12.12
CA MET A 64 1.90 5.69 10.73
C MET A 64 0.96 4.98 9.78
N ILE A 65 0.61 5.69 8.71
CA ILE A 65 -0.04 5.13 7.53
C ILE A 65 0.93 5.28 6.38
N SER A 66 1.50 4.17 5.93
CA SER A 66 2.48 4.13 4.84
C SER A 66 1.82 3.74 3.53
N LYS A 67 2.25 4.37 2.44
CA LYS A 67 1.81 4.06 1.08
C LYS A 67 2.98 4.11 0.12
N LEU A 68 3.10 3.06 -0.69
CA LEU A 68 4.04 2.96 -1.80
C LEU A 68 3.37 3.42 -3.08
N SER A 69 4.06 4.18 -3.92
CA SER A 69 3.46 4.67 -5.16
C SER A 69 2.99 3.50 -6.05
N ALA A 70 1.81 3.67 -6.64
CA ALA A 70 1.17 2.69 -7.50
C ALA A 70 1.10 3.23 -8.95
N PRO A 71 0.63 2.44 -9.93
CA PRO A 71 0.43 2.92 -11.30
C PRO A 71 -0.43 4.19 -11.36
N GLY A 72 -0.08 5.09 -12.28
CA GLY A 72 -0.63 6.45 -12.34
C GLY A 72 0.01 7.42 -11.33
N THR A 73 -0.61 8.59 -11.17
CA THR A 73 -0.29 9.59 -10.14
C THR A 73 -1.60 10.12 -9.55
N TYR A 74 -1.60 10.72 -8.36
CA TYR A 74 -2.83 11.30 -7.81
C TYR A 74 -3.67 12.17 -8.78
N PRO A 75 -3.10 13.11 -9.57
CA PRO A 75 -3.87 13.93 -10.51
C PRO A 75 -4.11 13.28 -11.88
N ARG A 76 -3.33 12.27 -12.29
CA ARG A 76 -3.41 11.69 -13.64
C ARG A 76 -3.69 10.19 -13.57
N PRO A 77 -4.74 9.70 -14.25
CA PRO A 77 -5.10 8.28 -14.22
C PRO A 77 -3.96 7.39 -14.73
N PHE A 78 -3.21 7.86 -15.73
CA PHE A 78 -2.04 7.18 -16.26
C PHE A 78 -0.79 8.05 -16.13
N LYS A 79 0.37 7.40 -16.05
CA LYS A 79 1.69 8.01 -16.24
C LYS A 79 2.42 7.25 -17.35
N PRO A 80 3.41 7.86 -18.02
CA PRO A 80 4.16 7.20 -19.08
C PRO A 80 5.10 6.14 -18.47
N ASP A 81 4.54 4.99 -18.14
CA ASP A 81 5.24 3.83 -17.57
C ASP A 81 4.78 2.53 -18.23
N ARG A 82 5.31 1.41 -17.74
CA ARG A 82 4.99 0.05 -18.22
C ARG A 82 3.53 -0.39 -18.01
N TYR A 83 2.70 0.44 -17.35
CA TYR A 83 1.31 0.15 -17.07
C TYR A 83 0.33 1.04 -17.86
N GLN A 84 0.80 2.02 -18.65
CA GLN A 84 -0.08 2.99 -19.29
C GLN A 84 -1.12 2.37 -20.24
N GLN A 85 -0.83 1.20 -20.80
CA GLN A 85 -1.68 0.48 -21.75
C GLN A 85 -2.81 -0.31 -21.08
N PHE A 86 -2.78 -0.45 -19.75
CA PHE A 86 -3.75 -1.25 -19.02
C PHE A 86 -4.85 -0.39 -18.42
N SER A 87 -6.10 -0.58 -18.85
CA SER A 87 -7.25 0.21 -18.35
C SER A 87 -7.41 0.14 -16.83
N TRP A 88 -7.17 -1.03 -16.24
CA TRP A 88 -7.25 -1.27 -14.80
C TRP A 88 -6.20 -0.47 -13.99
N ALA A 89 -5.12 0.01 -14.62
CA ALA A 89 -4.09 0.80 -13.95
C ALA A 89 -4.52 2.25 -13.70
N ALA A 90 -5.64 2.67 -14.29
CA ALA A 90 -6.13 4.03 -14.24
C ALA A 90 -6.43 4.48 -12.80
N GLY A 91 -5.62 5.40 -12.29
CA GLY A 91 -5.88 6.10 -11.02
C GLY A 91 -5.68 5.23 -9.78
N LEU A 92 -5.00 4.09 -9.88
CA LEU A 92 -4.69 3.23 -8.73
C LEU A 92 -3.97 4.00 -7.62
N ASP A 93 -2.99 4.83 -7.98
CA ASP A 93 -2.26 5.68 -7.03
C ASP A 93 -3.22 6.54 -6.20
N ARG A 94 -4.16 7.22 -6.87
CA ARG A 94 -5.17 8.08 -6.24
C ARG A 94 -6.12 7.29 -5.35
N ILE A 95 -6.64 6.16 -5.83
CA ILE A 95 -7.62 5.35 -5.08
C ILE A 95 -6.99 4.90 -3.75
N ALA A 96 -5.74 4.41 -3.79
CA ALA A 96 -5.02 4.03 -2.57
C ALA A 96 -4.70 5.23 -1.67
N ASP A 97 -4.32 6.38 -2.24
CA ASP A 97 -4.07 7.62 -1.47
C ASP A 97 -5.33 8.14 -0.76
N ASP A 98 -6.46 8.16 -1.46
CA ASP A 98 -7.74 8.59 -0.90
C ASP A 98 -8.19 7.62 0.20
N ALA A 99 -8.02 6.30 0.01
CA ALA A 99 -8.29 5.30 1.04
C ALA A 99 -7.39 5.46 2.28
N ALA A 100 -6.10 5.73 2.08
CA ALA A 100 -5.17 5.99 3.17
C ALA A 100 -5.58 7.24 3.96
N ALA A 101 -5.95 8.31 3.25
CA ALA A 101 -6.47 9.54 3.86
C ALA A 101 -7.75 9.25 4.67
N CYS A 102 -8.75 8.57 4.08
CA CYS A 102 -9.98 8.19 4.79
C CYS A 102 -9.71 7.37 6.05
N LEU A 103 -8.81 6.38 5.98
CA LEU A 103 -8.39 5.61 7.15
C LEU A 103 -7.82 6.52 8.25
N GLY A 104 -6.89 7.41 7.90
CA GLY A 104 -6.29 8.32 8.86
C GLY A 104 -7.28 9.29 9.48
N MET A 105 -8.29 9.75 8.74
CA MET A 105 -9.39 10.54 9.30
C MET A 105 -10.20 9.75 10.31
N VAL A 106 -10.58 8.51 9.99
CA VAL A 106 -11.34 7.63 10.92
C VAL A 106 -10.53 7.36 12.18
N LEU A 107 -9.25 7.00 12.05
CA LEU A 107 -8.35 6.75 13.18
C LEU A 107 -8.18 8.01 14.05
N ALA A 108 -7.95 9.17 13.45
CA ALA A 108 -7.85 10.43 14.17
C ALA A 108 -9.14 10.75 14.94
N GLY A 109 -10.30 10.45 14.35
CA GLY A 109 -11.60 10.54 15.03
C GLY A 109 -11.66 9.65 16.27
N ARG A 110 -11.25 8.39 16.15
CA ARG A 110 -11.19 7.45 17.29
C ARG A 110 -10.26 7.91 18.40
N VAL A 111 -9.09 8.45 18.05
CA VAL A 111 -8.12 8.97 19.03
C VAL A 111 -8.67 10.18 19.78
N THR A 112 -9.39 11.06 19.08
CA THR A 112 -9.83 12.37 19.61
C THR A 112 -11.28 12.38 20.10
N GLY A 113 -12.00 11.27 20.00
CA GLY A 113 -13.42 11.18 20.36
C GLY A 113 -14.37 11.87 19.37
N ASN A 114 -13.92 12.14 18.15
CA ASN A 114 -14.75 12.70 17.09
C ASN A 114 -15.37 11.60 16.22
N ASP A 115 -16.61 11.81 15.76
CA ASP A 115 -17.24 10.92 14.77
C ASP A 115 -16.91 11.38 13.34
N PHE A 116 -16.14 10.55 12.65
CA PHE A 116 -15.78 10.69 11.24
C PHE A 116 -16.20 9.46 10.43
N SER A 117 -17.27 8.78 10.86
CA SER A 117 -17.81 7.59 10.20
C SER A 117 -18.20 7.81 8.73
N ALA A 118 -18.51 9.04 8.33
CA ALA A 118 -18.79 9.41 6.95
C ALA A 118 -17.67 9.00 5.97
N PHE A 119 -16.40 8.96 6.41
CA PHE A 119 -15.27 8.58 5.55
C PHE A 119 -15.11 7.07 5.34
N LYS A 120 -15.88 6.22 6.03
CA LYS A 120 -15.83 4.76 5.87
C LYS A 120 -16.38 4.27 4.53
N THR A 121 -17.22 5.08 3.90
CA THR A 121 -17.93 4.77 2.64
C THR A 121 -17.52 5.70 1.50
N VAL A 122 -16.43 6.48 1.67
CA VAL A 122 -15.94 7.40 0.64
C VAL A 122 -14.92 6.67 -0.23
N ASP A 123 -15.31 6.41 -1.48
CA ASP A 123 -14.42 5.78 -2.47
C ASP A 123 -13.35 6.75 -3.00
N ARG A 124 -13.67 8.05 -3.03
CA ARG A 124 -12.79 9.10 -3.56
C ARG A 124 -13.04 10.42 -2.85
N LEU A 125 -11.96 11.08 -2.44
CA LEU A 125 -12.07 12.40 -1.83
C LEU A 125 -12.34 13.46 -2.92
N ASP A 126 -13.53 14.06 -2.84
CA ASP A 126 -13.91 15.19 -3.68
C ASP A 126 -13.83 16.50 -2.90
N PHE A 127 -12.95 17.40 -3.36
CA PHE A 127 -12.77 18.73 -2.78
C PHE A 127 -13.97 19.66 -2.95
N ASN A 128 -14.95 19.28 -3.76
CA ASN A 128 -16.17 20.05 -3.99
C ASN A 128 -17.40 19.46 -3.29
N ASN A 129 -17.28 18.31 -2.61
CA ASN A 129 -18.38 17.75 -1.83
C ASN A 129 -18.64 18.63 -0.58
N PRO A 130 -19.81 19.29 -0.47
CA PRO A 130 -20.09 20.24 0.62
C PRO A 130 -20.16 19.56 1.99
N GLU A 131 -20.70 18.34 2.07
CA GLU A 131 -20.85 17.60 3.32
C GLU A 131 -19.50 17.20 3.91
N LEU A 132 -18.61 16.64 3.08
CA LEU A 132 -17.24 16.32 3.51
C LEU A 132 -16.47 17.60 3.87
N ASN A 133 -16.64 18.66 3.08
CA ASN A 133 -15.95 19.94 3.33
C ASN A 133 -16.34 20.58 4.68
N ALA A 134 -17.58 20.40 5.14
CA ALA A 134 -18.02 20.89 6.44
C ALA A 134 -17.26 20.23 7.61
N LEU A 135 -16.83 18.97 7.46
CA LEU A 135 -16.06 18.24 8.48
C LEU A 135 -14.57 18.62 8.49
N LYS A 136 -14.08 19.23 7.41
CA LYS A 136 -12.64 19.43 7.16
C LYS A 136 -11.88 20.14 8.29
N PRO A 137 -12.36 21.25 8.89
CA PRO A 137 -11.61 21.91 9.97
C PRO A 137 -11.40 20.98 11.17
N ARG A 138 -12.43 20.24 11.57
CA ARG A 138 -12.37 19.28 12.68
C ARG A 138 -11.48 18.09 12.36
N VAL A 139 -11.58 17.56 11.15
CA VAL A 139 -10.73 16.45 10.67
C VAL A 139 -9.26 16.85 10.69
N ARG A 140 -8.92 18.02 10.15
CA ARG A 140 -7.54 18.52 10.12
C ARG A 140 -6.96 18.66 11.53
N GLN A 141 -7.73 19.23 12.45
CA GLN A 141 -7.31 19.36 13.84
C GLN A 141 -7.14 18.00 14.50
N ALA A 142 -8.08 17.06 14.29
CA ALA A 142 -7.98 15.72 14.85
C ALA A 142 -6.76 14.95 14.34
N ILE A 143 -6.38 15.10 13.06
CA ILE A 143 -5.16 14.49 12.52
C ILE A 143 -3.93 15.04 13.26
N ILE A 144 -3.84 16.35 13.44
CA ILE A 144 -2.73 17.00 14.17
C ILE A 144 -2.69 16.46 15.61
N ASP A 145 -3.82 16.44 16.30
CA ASP A 145 -3.91 16.03 17.70
C ASP A 145 -3.63 14.52 17.89
N SER A 146 -4.03 13.70 16.92
CA SER A 146 -3.76 12.25 16.94
C SER A 146 -2.29 11.90 16.75
N ARG A 147 -1.51 12.83 16.17
CA ARG A 147 -0.10 12.65 15.80
C ARG A 147 0.16 11.52 14.80
N ILE A 148 -0.88 11.03 14.11
CA ILE A 148 -0.72 10.05 13.03
C ILE A 148 0.02 10.70 11.87
N LYS A 149 1.06 10.03 11.38
CA LYS A 149 1.84 10.44 10.21
C LYS A 149 1.46 9.63 8.98
N PHE A 150 1.39 10.29 7.84
CA PHE A 150 1.23 9.67 6.54
C PHE A 150 2.60 9.65 5.86
N VAL A 151 3.05 8.49 5.39
CA VAL A 151 4.34 8.35 4.71
C VAL A 151 4.10 7.86 3.30
N TYR A 152 4.44 8.71 2.33
CA TYR A 152 4.38 8.37 0.93
C TYR A 152 5.79 8.10 0.41
N VAL A 153 5.98 6.98 -0.31
CA VAL A 153 7.26 6.65 -0.95
C VAL A 153 7.08 6.50 -2.44
N GLY A 154 7.85 7.25 -3.23
CA GLY A 154 7.75 7.21 -4.68
C GLY A 154 8.85 7.97 -5.41
N ARG A 155 8.85 7.82 -6.73
CA ARG A 155 9.74 8.52 -7.65
C ARG A 155 9.50 10.03 -7.59
N SER A 156 10.44 10.83 -8.09
CA SER A 156 10.34 12.29 -7.96
C SER A 156 9.11 12.90 -8.61
N ASP A 157 8.63 12.34 -9.74
CA ASP A 157 7.41 12.81 -10.42
C ASP A 157 6.12 12.50 -9.64
N GLU A 158 6.09 11.33 -8.99
CA GLU A 158 5.02 10.87 -8.10
C GLU A 158 4.98 11.67 -6.79
N ALA A 159 6.14 11.83 -6.15
CA ALA A 159 6.32 12.64 -4.95
C ALA A 159 5.91 14.10 -5.20
N ALA A 160 6.29 14.69 -6.33
CA ALA A 160 5.88 16.04 -6.71
C ALA A 160 4.36 16.16 -6.90
N ALA A 161 3.69 15.08 -7.38
CA ALA A 161 2.24 15.05 -7.50
C ALA A 161 1.56 15.07 -6.13
N ILE A 162 2.02 14.24 -5.18
CA ILE A 162 1.51 14.24 -3.80
C ILE A 162 1.76 15.58 -3.12
N ALA A 163 2.96 16.15 -3.26
CA ALA A 163 3.30 17.44 -2.68
C ALA A 163 2.31 18.54 -3.12
N ARG A 164 1.89 18.55 -4.40
CA ARG A 164 0.86 19.49 -4.87
C ARG A 164 -0.50 19.26 -4.23
N VAL A 165 -0.89 17.99 -4.02
CA VAL A 165 -2.19 17.62 -3.46
C VAL A 165 -2.30 18.00 -1.99
N VAL A 166 -1.29 17.68 -1.18
CA VAL A 166 -1.32 17.94 0.28
C VAL A 166 -1.17 19.42 0.61
N ASN A 167 -0.55 20.20 -0.26
CA ASN A 167 -0.47 21.66 -0.16
C ASN A 167 -1.68 22.39 -0.75
N HIS A 168 -2.62 21.67 -1.37
CA HIS A 168 -3.82 22.29 -1.89
C HIS A 168 -4.70 22.83 -0.74
N PRO A 169 -5.23 24.06 -0.80
CA PRO A 169 -6.03 24.64 0.29
C PRO A 169 -7.25 23.83 0.69
N LYS A 170 -7.76 23.00 -0.24
CA LYS A 170 -8.90 22.11 0.01
C LYS A 170 -8.50 20.71 0.51
N ALA A 171 -7.22 20.41 0.75
CA ALA A 171 -6.79 19.09 1.24
C ALA A 171 -7.34 18.78 2.65
N PHE A 172 -7.80 17.55 2.84
CA PHE A 172 -8.26 17.07 4.15
C PHE A 172 -7.10 16.76 5.09
N ILE A 173 -6.01 16.20 4.56
CA ILE A 173 -4.81 15.88 5.34
C ILE A 173 -3.94 17.14 5.42
N PRO A 174 -3.57 17.63 6.61
CA PRO A 174 -2.60 18.70 6.76
C PRO A 174 -1.23 18.28 6.21
N ALA A 175 -0.57 19.14 5.44
CA ALA A 175 0.77 18.86 4.92
C ALA A 175 1.79 18.54 6.03
N SER A 176 1.63 19.11 7.24
CA SER A 176 2.47 18.82 8.41
C SER A 176 2.36 17.37 8.93
N ALA A 177 1.30 16.65 8.55
CA ALA A 177 1.11 15.25 8.87
C ALA A 177 1.65 14.30 7.79
N VAL A 178 2.12 14.82 6.65
CA VAL A 178 2.57 14.02 5.50
C VAL A 178 4.09 14.14 5.34
N GLU A 179 4.75 13.00 5.28
CA GLU A 179 6.18 12.86 5.03
C GLU A 179 6.34 12.17 3.66
N ILE A 180 7.07 12.82 2.75
CA ILE A 180 7.29 12.31 1.40
C ILE A 180 8.74 11.82 1.32
N VAL A 181 8.92 10.51 1.19
CA VAL A 181 10.22 9.87 1.00
C VAL A 181 10.45 9.72 -0.50
N THR A 182 11.45 10.42 -1.02
CA THR A 182 11.80 10.38 -2.43
C THR A 182 13.32 10.42 -2.62
N SER A 183 13.80 9.77 -3.67
CA SER A 183 15.19 9.75 -4.10
C SER A 183 15.25 9.49 -5.61
N PRO A 184 16.25 10.02 -6.34
CA PRO A 184 16.51 9.64 -7.73
C PRO A 184 16.77 8.14 -7.92
N GLU A 185 17.15 7.43 -6.85
CA GLU A 185 17.37 5.97 -6.87
C GLU A 185 16.08 5.15 -6.80
N ILE A 186 14.92 5.76 -6.52
CA ILE A 186 13.66 5.03 -6.48
C ILE A 186 13.17 4.84 -7.91
N ASP A 187 13.09 3.59 -8.37
CA ASP A 187 12.47 3.25 -9.66
C ASP A 187 11.44 2.12 -9.55
N ASN A 188 11.62 1.21 -8.59
CA ASN A 188 10.74 0.05 -8.42
C ASN A 188 10.32 -0.18 -6.96
N THR A 189 9.46 -1.18 -6.74
CA THR A 189 8.91 -1.52 -5.41
C THR A 189 9.99 -1.90 -4.40
N LEU A 190 11.10 -2.53 -4.81
CA LEU A 190 12.19 -2.87 -3.88
C LEU A 190 12.89 -1.61 -3.38
N ASP A 191 13.14 -0.63 -4.26
CA ASP A 191 13.71 0.65 -3.85
C ASP A 191 12.78 1.36 -2.87
N GLN A 192 11.47 1.37 -3.16
CA GLN A 192 10.47 1.94 -2.26
C GLN A 192 10.48 1.28 -0.88
N ILE A 193 10.57 -0.06 -0.81
CA ILE A 193 10.68 -0.80 0.46
C ILE A 193 11.98 -0.45 1.19
N ARG A 194 13.11 -0.36 0.48
CA ARG A 194 14.41 0.04 1.05
C ARG A 194 14.35 1.42 1.70
N PHE A 195 13.88 2.42 0.95
CA PHE A 195 13.77 3.79 1.46
C PHE A 195 12.72 3.92 2.58
N LEU A 196 11.63 3.13 2.53
CA LEU A 196 10.66 3.06 3.61
C LEU A 196 11.28 2.44 4.89
N SER A 197 12.08 1.39 4.75
CA SER A 197 12.82 0.77 5.85
C SER A 197 13.76 1.78 6.53
N GLU A 198 14.59 2.47 5.74
CA GLU A 198 15.49 3.53 6.24
C GLU A 198 14.73 4.62 6.98
N TYR A 199 13.54 4.98 6.48
CA TYR A 199 12.67 5.93 7.14
C TYR A 199 12.15 5.40 8.49
N PHE A 200 11.72 4.13 8.56
CA PHE A 200 11.26 3.52 9.81
C PHE A 200 12.36 3.45 10.88
N GLN A 201 13.61 3.23 10.50
CA GLN A 201 14.72 3.19 11.46
C GLN A 201 14.98 4.54 12.15
N ARG A 202 14.57 5.66 11.54
CA ARG A 202 14.77 7.02 12.07
C ARG A 202 13.49 7.72 12.55
N SER A 203 12.34 7.07 12.44
CA SER A 203 11.03 7.69 12.73
C SER A 203 10.65 7.71 14.21
N GLY A 204 11.46 7.11 15.08
CA GLY A 204 11.22 7.10 16.53
C GLY A 204 10.04 6.21 16.96
N LEU A 205 9.69 5.20 16.15
CA LEU A 205 8.69 4.19 16.50
C LEU A 205 9.14 3.37 17.73
N ASN A 206 8.20 3.09 18.61
CA ASN A 206 8.41 2.37 19.86
C ASN A 206 7.65 1.05 19.88
N ARG A 207 8.15 0.10 20.68
CA ARG A 207 7.49 -1.21 20.85
C ARG A 207 6.00 -1.04 21.17
N GLY A 208 5.15 -1.75 20.43
CA GLY A 208 3.69 -1.67 20.54
C GLY A 208 3.04 -0.65 19.60
N ASP A 209 3.82 0.18 18.90
CA ASP A 209 3.29 1.01 17.83
C ASP A 209 2.89 0.14 16.62
N ILE A 210 1.88 0.60 15.90
CA ILE A 210 1.37 -0.01 14.67
C ILE A 210 1.72 0.89 13.49
N VAL A 211 2.26 0.29 12.43
CA VAL A 211 2.38 0.88 11.09
C VAL A 211 1.36 0.21 10.21
N THR A 212 0.51 1.01 9.57
CA THR A 212 -0.52 0.50 8.66
C THR A 212 -0.13 0.77 7.21
N MET A 213 -0.10 -0.27 6.38
CA MET A 213 0.15 -0.15 4.94
C MET A 213 -1.16 -0.23 4.16
N VAL A 214 -1.37 0.72 3.25
CA VAL A 214 -2.58 0.83 2.43
C VAL A 214 -2.19 0.63 0.97
N ASP A 215 -2.67 -0.43 0.35
CA ASP A 215 -2.54 -0.70 -1.09
C ASP A 215 -3.57 -1.77 -1.51
N PHE A 216 -3.56 -2.16 -2.78
CA PHE A 216 -4.39 -3.23 -3.33
C PHE A 216 -3.86 -4.62 -2.94
N PRO A 217 -4.72 -5.62 -2.67
CA PRO A 217 -4.31 -6.96 -2.28
C PRO A 217 -3.18 -7.60 -3.09
N PRO A 218 -3.18 -7.61 -4.44
CA PRO A 218 -2.05 -8.14 -5.21
C PRO A 218 -0.72 -7.46 -4.93
N ARG A 219 -0.76 -6.13 -4.76
CA ARG A 219 0.42 -5.32 -4.48
C ARG A 219 0.90 -5.53 -3.06
N LEU A 220 -0.02 -5.57 -2.10
CA LEU A 220 0.30 -5.87 -0.70
C LEU A 220 1.03 -7.22 -0.58
N VAL A 221 0.53 -8.29 -1.21
CA VAL A 221 1.19 -9.60 -1.20
C VAL A 221 2.60 -9.53 -1.80
N ARG A 222 2.77 -8.86 -2.94
CA ARG A 222 4.09 -8.64 -3.52
C ARG A 222 5.01 -7.87 -2.57
N ILE A 223 4.54 -6.78 -1.98
CA ILE A 223 5.32 -5.94 -1.06
C ILE A 223 5.72 -6.77 0.17
N MET A 224 4.83 -7.58 0.74
CA MET A 224 5.13 -8.39 1.91
C MET A 224 6.17 -9.48 1.60
N ARG A 225 6.09 -10.12 0.43
CA ARG A 225 7.10 -11.09 -0.02
C ARG A 225 8.46 -10.45 -0.28
N MET A 226 8.50 -9.22 -0.78
CA MET A 226 9.74 -8.45 -0.92
C MET A 226 10.28 -7.95 0.43
N SER A 227 9.39 -7.61 1.34
CA SER A 227 9.71 -7.15 2.69
C SER A 227 10.32 -8.26 3.54
N GLU A 228 9.98 -9.52 3.29
CA GLU A 228 10.50 -10.64 4.06
C GLU A 228 12.04 -10.75 3.98
N GLN A 229 12.64 -10.36 2.85
CA GLN A 229 14.10 -10.36 2.70
C GLN A 229 14.77 -9.17 3.39
N SER A 230 14.09 -8.03 3.47
CA SER A 230 14.66 -6.79 4.03
C SER A 230 14.29 -6.52 5.48
N GLN A 231 13.28 -7.23 6.01
CA GLN A 231 12.73 -7.08 7.36
C GLN A 231 12.58 -5.59 7.75
N PRO A 232 11.79 -4.80 7.00
CA PRO A 232 11.89 -3.34 7.01
C PRO A 232 11.37 -2.70 8.30
N ILE A 233 10.52 -3.42 9.05
CA ILE A 233 9.87 -2.92 10.25
C ILE A 233 10.75 -3.22 11.47
N PRO A 234 11.08 -2.21 12.32
CA PRO A 234 11.86 -2.44 13.53
C PRO A 234 11.20 -3.46 14.48
N LYS A 235 12.02 -4.18 15.26
CA LYS A 235 11.52 -5.20 16.19
C LYS A 235 10.53 -4.62 17.20
N GLY A 236 9.42 -5.31 17.40
CA GLY A 236 8.39 -4.92 18.36
C GLY A 236 7.38 -3.89 17.83
N ILE A 237 7.52 -3.46 16.58
CA ILE A 237 6.51 -2.70 15.85
C ILE A 237 5.63 -3.69 15.10
N GLU A 238 4.34 -3.44 15.10
CA GLU A 238 3.37 -4.27 14.39
C GLU A 238 3.09 -3.69 13.01
N LEU A 239 3.08 -4.55 11.99
CA LEU A 239 2.63 -4.20 10.65
C LEU A 239 1.19 -4.66 10.45
N ALA A 240 0.32 -3.70 10.13
CA ALA A 240 -1.06 -3.95 9.75
C ALA A 240 -1.26 -3.62 8.26
N LEU A 241 -2.02 -4.44 7.54
CA LEU A 241 -2.43 -4.16 6.18
C LEU A 241 -3.87 -3.67 6.18
N PHE A 242 -4.12 -2.56 5.51
CA PHE A 242 -5.47 -2.07 5.27
C PHE A 242 -5.75 -2.14 3.76
N PRO A 243 -6.32 -3.27 3.28
CA PRO A 243 -6.46 -3.51 1.86
C PRO A 243 -7.55 -2.64 1.23
N VAL A 244 -7.30 -2.21 0.00
CA VAL A 244 -8.26 -1.52 -0.87
C VAL A 244 -8.68 -2.46 -1.98
N ALA A 245 -9.99 -2.62 -2.21
CA ALA A 245 -10.48 -3.60 -3.17
C ALA A 245 -9.89 -3.35 -4.57
N THR A 246 -9.38 -4.39 -5.22
CA THR A 246 -8.78 -4.24 -6.55
C THR A 246 -9.87 -3.89 -7.56
N PRO A 247 -9.73 -2.79 -8.33
CA PRO A 247 -10.64 -2.49 -9.43
C PRO A 247 -10.66 -3.67 -10.39
N GLU A 248 -11.87 -4.14 -10.71
CA GLU A 248 -12.05 -5.26 -11.64
C GLU A 248 -11.26 -6.53 -11.23
N ALA A 249 -11.13 -6.84 -9.93
CA ALA A 249 -10.26 -7.92 -9.41
C ALA A 249 -10.29 -9.26 -10.18
N LYS A 250 -11.44 -9.63 -10.76
CA LYS A 250 -11.60 -10.87 -11.55
C LYS A 250 -11.04 -10.78 -12.97
N THR A 251 -10.93 -9.59 -13.54
CA THR A 251 -10.60 -9.33 -14.96
C THR A 251 -9.41 -8.39 -15.15
N SER A 252 -8.91 -7.76 -14.09
CA SER A 252 -7.84 -6.76 -14.18
C SER A 252 -6.48 -7.34 -14.51
N GLY A 253 -6.24 -8.65 -14.39
CA GLY A 253 -4.91 -9.24 -14.62
C GLY A 253 -3.81 -8.76 -13.65
N LEU A 254 -4.09 -7.76 -12.80
CA LEU A 254 -3.19 -7.25 -11.76
C LEU A 254 -2.74 -8.34 -10.79
N PRO A 255 -3.61 -9.26 -10.30
CA PRO A 255 -3.17 -10.39 -9.50
C PRO A 255 -2.08 -11.22 -10.18
N ALA A 256 -2.27 -11.53 -11.46
CA ALA A 256 -1.31 -12.33 -12.22
C ALA A 256 0.02 -11.60 -12.39
N LEU A 257 -0.03 -10.30 -12.73
CA LEU A 257 1.17 -9.49 -12.91
C LEU A 257 1.98 -9.33 -11.62
N GLU A 258 1.33 -9.03 -10.49
CA GLU A 258 2.04 -8.78 -9.23
C GLU A 258 2.60 -10.06 -8.60
N ILE A 259 1.88 -11.18 -8.69
CA ILE A 259 2.35 -12.49 -8.21
C ILE A 259 3.49 -12.99 -9.09
N ARG A 260 3.37 -12.91 -10.43
CA ARG A 260 4.47 -13.22 -11.35
C ARG A 260 5.69 -12.37 -11.04
N GLY A 261 5.50 -11.08 -10.76
CA GLY A 261 6.56 -10.19 -10.30
C GLY A 261 7.26 -10.71 -9.05
N ALA A 262 6.52 -11.01 -7.97
CA ALA A 262 7.10 -11.52 -6.73
C ALA A 262 7.91 -12.82 -6.93
N VAL A 263 7.34 -13.79 -7.66
CA VAL A 263 8.00 -15.07 -7.98
C VAL A 263 9.24 -14.85 -8.85
N GLY A 264 9.13 -14.01 -9.88
CA GLY A 264 10.24 -13.67 -10.75
C GLY A 264 11.41 -13.05 -9.97
N TYR A 265 11.14 -12.08 -9.09
CA TYR A 265 12.18 -11.47 -8.25
C TYR A 265 12.85 -12.49 -7.31
N TYR A 266 12.08 -13.40 -6.71
CA TYR A 266 12.64 -14.46 -5.88
C TYR A 266 13.61 -15.37 -6.67
N ALA A 267 13.21 -15.82 -7.86
CA ALA A 267 14.01 -16.72 -8.68
C ALA A 267 15.24 -16.04 -9.29
N THR A 268 15.09 -14.81 -9.80
CA THR A 268 16.12 -14.13 -10.58
C THR A 268 17.12 -13.34 -9.73
N THR A 269 16.66 -12.71 -8.66
CA THR A 269 17.49 -11.80 -7.83
C THR A 269 17.64 -12.26 -6.38
N GLY A 270 16.77 -13.15 -5.90
CA GLY A 270 16.69 -13.51 -4.48
C GLY A 270 16.18 -12.38 -3.57
N GLN A 271 15.66 -11.27 -4.13
CA GLN A 271 15.20 -10.10 -3.38
C GLN A 271 13.72 -10.15 -2.99
N ALA A 272 13.06 -11.30 -3.17
CA ALA A 272 11.74 -11.59 -2.63
C ALA A 272 11.78 -12.93 -1.87
N ALA A 273 10.67 -13.33 -1.27
CA ALA A 273 10.51 -14.61 -0.60
C ALA A 273 9.27 -15.36 -1.10
N LEU A 274 9.24 -16.67 -0.85
CA LEU A 274 8.06 -17.51 -1.10
C LEU A 274 6.94 -17.29 -0.08
N GLN A 275 7.27 -16.73 1.08
CA GLN A 275 6.31 -16.38 2.13
C GLN A 275 6.30 -14.88 2.35
N SER A 276 5.16 -14.35 2.74
CA SER A 276 4.98 -12.95 3.09
C SER A 276 5.60 -12.63 4.45
N TYR A 277 6.17 -11.43 4.58
CA TYR A 277 6.53 -10.85 5.86
C TYR A 277 5.32 -10.85 6.82
N PRO A 278 5.50 -11.14 8.13
CA PRO A 278 4.37 -11.21 9.07
C PRO A 278 3.57 -9.90 9.16
N TYR A 279 2.24 -10.00 9.07
CA TYR A 279 1.33 -8.86 9.19
C TYR A 279 0.00 -9.26 9.84
N LYS A 280 -0.77 -8.24 10.27
CA LYS A 280 -2.21 -8.36 10.59
C LYS A 280 -3.07 -7.71 9.51
N ILE A 281 -4.34 -8.13 9.42
CA ILE A 281 -5.33 -7.52 8.52
C ILE A 281 -6.17 -6.56 9.34
N GLY A 282 -6.12 -5.28 8.97
CA GLY A 282 -6.67 -4.17 9.75
C GLY A 282 -5.75 -3.80 10.93
N PRO A 283 -5.60 -2.50 11.24
CA PRO A 283 -5.03 -2.07 12.51
C PRO A 283 -5.95 -2.46 13.66
#